data_AF-A0A1B9M4S5-F1
#
_entry.id   AF-A0A1B9M4S5-F1
#
_cell.length_a   1.000
_cell.length_b   1.000
_cell.length_c   1.000
_cell.angle_alpha   90.00
_cell.angle_beta   90.00
_cell.angle_gamma   90.00
#
_symmetry.space_group_name_H-M   'P 1'
#
loop_
_entity.id
_entity.type
_entity.pdbx_description
1 polymer ?
#
loop_
_entity_poly.entity_id
_entity_poly.type
_entity_poly.pdbx_seq_one_letter_code
_entity_poly.pdbx_strand_id
1 'polypeptide(L)'
;MIDSSVDVAKDITDIKNGHAIIKGDLITVNGRTYLREANGTLAPISGKGFTTLDRGEFKILAVYKTFGNTKQANQILNNMRASEEAKLKAFEVWKRNKK
;
A
#
# COMPACT_ATOMS: atom_id res chain seq x y z
N MET A 1 -1.28 0.96 -1.58
CA MET A 1 -1.54 0.08 -0.42
C MET A 1 -0.58 0.46 0.70
N ILE A 2 -1.09 0.61 1.93
CA ILE A 2 -0.29 0.94 3.12
C ILE A 2 -0.18 -0.32 3.99
N ASP A 3 1.03 -0.63 4.44
CA ASP A 3 1.28 -1.76 5.33
C ASP A 3 0.71 -1.54 6.72
N SER A 4 0.26 -2.63 7.33
CA SER A 4 -0.26 -2.70 8.68
C SER A 4 0.78 -2.35 9.77
N SER A 5 2.06 -2.38 9.43
CA SER A 5 3.16 -1.92 10.30
C SER A 5 3.37 -0.41 10.25
N VAL A 6 2.71 0.31 9.33
CA VAL A 6 2.82 1.76 9.20
C VAL A 6 1.88 2.42 10.20
N ASP A 7 2.46 3.16 11.15
CA ASP A 7 1.72 4.07 12.02
C ASP A 7 1.49 5.42 11.31
N VAL A 8 0.38 5.51 10.58
CA VAL A 8 -0.03 6.77 9.91
C VAL A 8 -0.42 7.83 10.95
N ALA A 9 -0.97 7.45 12.10
CA ALA A 9 -1.39 8.43 13.11
C ALA A 9 -0.19 9.17 13.71
N LYS A 10 0.93 8.46 13.91
CA LYS A 10 2.21 9.08 14.28
C LYS A 10 2.71 10.03 13.21
N ASP A 11 2.71 9.63 11.94
CA ASP A 11 3.11 10.51 10.83
C ASP A 11 2.27 11.80 10.82
N ILE A 12 0.95 11.70 10.98
CA ILE A 12 0.06 12.87 11.06
C ILE A 12 0.38 13.76 12.26
N THR A 13 0.69 13.16 13.41
CA THR A 13 1.07 13.91 14.63
C THR A 13 2.40 14.64 14.42
N ASP A 14 3.40 13.98 13.83
CA ASP A 14 4.70 14.56 13.51
C ASP A 14 4.56 15.71 12.50
N ILE A 15 3.70 15.57 11.49
CA ILE A 15 3.38 16.65 10.55
C ILE A 15 2.78 17.86 11.29
N LYS A 16 1.79 17.63 12.17
CA LYS A 16 1.16 18.71 12.95
C LYS A 16 2.13 19.42 13.89
N ASN A 17 3.10 18.70 14.43
CA ASN A 17 4.13 19.24 15.31
C ASN A 17 5.28 19.93 14.54
N GLY A 18 5.22 19.99 13.21
CA GLY A 18 6.24 20.65 12.39
C GLY A 18 7.51 19.81 12.17
N HIS A 19 7.47 18.50 12.43
CA HIS A 19 8.61 17.59 12.22
C HIS A 19 8.73 17.06 10.79
N ALA A 20 7.87 17.53 9.87
CA ALA A 20 7.86 17.12 8.47
C ALA A 20 8.58 18.13 7.56
N ILE A 21 9.13 17.62 6.46
CA ILE A 21 9.70 18.44 5.39
C ILE A 21 8.59 18.71 4.37
N ILE A 22 8.24 19.99 4.17
CA ILE A 22 7.21 20.42 3.23
C ILE A 22 7.87 21.06 2.00
N LYS A 23 7.55 20.55 0.82
CA LYS A 23 8.01 21.07 -0.49
C LYS A 23 6.82 21.19 -1.43
N GLY A 24 6.24 22.40 -1.50
CA GLY A 24 4.98 22.61 -2.20
C GLY A 24 3.86 21.78 -1.56
N ASP A 25 3.29 20.87 -2.34
CA ASP A 25 2.24 19.95 -1.88
C ASP A 25 2.78 18.58 -1.44
N LEU A 26 4.09 18.35 -1.53
CA LEU A 26 4.71 17.12 -1.02
C LEU A 26 5.14 17.32 0.43
N ILE A 27 4.73 16.37 1.27
CA ILE A 27 5.05 16.33 2.70
C ILE A 27 5.81 15.03 2.98
N THR A 28 7.05 15.14 3.46
CA THR A 28 7.87 14.00 3.83
C THR A 28 8.06 13.94 5.34
N VAL A 29 7.73 12.79 5.93
CA VAL A 29 7.85 12.53 7.38
C VAL A 29 8.22 11.05 7.59
N ASN A 30 9.10 10.74 8.55
CA ASN A 30 9.49 9.37 8.89
C ASN A 30 9.90 8.48 7.69
N GLY A 31 10.50 9.07 6.64
CA GLY A 31 10.89 8.36 5.42
C GLY A 31 9.72 7.99 4.48
N ARG A 32 8.56 8.62 4.67
CA ARG A 32 7.36 8.51 3.82
C ARG A 32 6.96 9.85 3.25
N THR A 33 6.48 9.84 2.02
CA THR A 33 6.05 11.03 1.29
C THR A 33 4.57 10.93 0.97
N TYR A 34 3.86 12.01 1.28
CA TYR A 34 2.44 12.22 1.04
C TYR A 34 2.26 13.41 0.10
N LEU A 35 1.23 13.36 -0.73
CA LEU A 35 0.72 14.50 -1.48
C LEU A 35 -0.43 15.11 -0.69
N ARG A 36 -0.35 16.41 -0.42
CA ARG A 36 -1.46 17.19 0.12
C ARG A 36 -2.36 17.61 -1.02
N GLU A 37 -3.55 17.02 -1.07
CA GLU A 37 -4.59 17.41 -2.01
C GLU A 37 -5.21 18.76 -1.63
N ALA A 38 -5.89 19.40 -2.59
CA ALA A 38 -6.51 20.72 -2.39
C ALA A 38 -7.54 20.75 -1.23
N ASN A 39 -8.14 19.60 -0.90
CA ASN A 39 -9.08 19.44 0.23
C ASN A 39 -8.39 19.19 1.58
N GLY A 40 -7.04 19.18 1.62
CA GLY A 40 -6.24 18.90 2.81
C GLY A 40 -5.99 17.41 3.09
N THR A 41 -6.51 16.49 2.27
CA THR A 41 -6.24 15.05 2.39
C THR A 41 -4.78 14.76 2.06
N LEU A 42 -4.15 13.88 2.86
CA LEU A 42 -2.80 13.42 2.61
C LEU A 42 -2.83 12.05 1.92
N ALA A 43 -2.61 12.04 0.61
CA ALA A 43 -2.53 10.83 -0.19
C ALA A 43 -1.11 10.21 -0.10
N PRO A 44 -0.97 8.92 0.24
CA PRO A 44 0.34 8.27 0.29
C PRO A 44 0.95 8.13 -1.10
N ILE A 45 2.17 8.63 -1.30
CA ILE A 45 2.86 8.58 -2.60
C ILE A 45 3.96 7.51 -2.60
N SER A 46 4.88 7.58 -1.64
CA SER A 46 6.03 6.68 -1.59
C SER A 46 6.64 6.59 -0.19
N GLY A 47 7.51 5.61 0.01
CA GLY A 47 8.26 5.42 1.25
C GLY A 47 7.99 4.09 1.93
N LYS A 48 8.63 3.90 3.08
CA LYS A 48 8.65 2.60 3.76
C LYS A 48 7.23 2.17 4.17
N GLY A 49 6.84 0.98 3.68
CA GLY A 49 5.53 0.38 3.93
C GLY A 49 4.43 0.84 2.97
N PHE A 50 4.74 1.66 1.97
CA PHE A 50 3.82 1.97 0.87
C PHE A 50 4.15 1.11 -0.34
N THR A 51 3.11 0.62 -1.01
CA THR A 51 3.28 -0.09 -2.28
C THR A 51 2.19 0.31 -3.24
N THR A 52 2.61 0.83 -4.39
CA THR A 52 1.75 1.14 -5.51
C THR A 52 1.34 -0.16 -6.18
N LEU A 53 0.03 -0.37 -6.25
CA LEU A 53 -0.56 -1.50 -6.94
C LEU A 53 -1.44 -0.93 -8.05
N ASP A 54 -1.34 -1.49 -9.24
CA ASP A 54 -2.32 -1.22 -10.28
C ASP A 54 -3.67 -1.90 -9.96
N ARG A 55 -4.68 -1.68 -10.81
CA ARG A 55 -6.02 -2.24 -10.60
C ARG A 55 -6.03 -3.77 -10.62
N GLY A 56 -5.20 -4.40 -11.45
CA GLY A 56 -5.07 -5.85 -11.54
C GLY A 56 -4.40 -6.43 -10.30
N GLU A 57 -3.24 -5.89 -9.93
CA GLU A 57 -2.49 -6.24 -8.72
C GLU A 57 -3.33 -6.07 -7.46
N PHE A 58 -4.14 -5.01 -7.37
CA PHE A 58 -5.06 -4.79 -6.25
C PHE A 58 -6.18 -5.85 -6.18
N LYS A 59 -6.73 -6.29 -7.32
CA LYS A 59 -7.70 -7.40 -7.36
C LYS A 59 -7.07 -8.72 -6.95
N ILE A 60 -5.85 -9.00 -7.40
CA ILE A 60 -5.08 -10.20 -7.01
C ILE A 60 -4.84 -10.20 -5.50
N LEU A 61 -4.43 -9.06 -4.94
CA LEU A 61 -4.28 -8.89 -3.50
C LEU A 61 -5.60 -9.18 -2.75
N ALA A 62 -6.75 -8.75 -3.30
CA ALA A 62 -8.04 -9.05 -2.70
C ALA A 62 -8.33 -10.56 -2.67
N VAL A 63 -7.99 -11.31 -3.72
CA VAL A 63 -8.11 -12.77 -3.74
C VAL A 63 -7.27 -13.42 -2.64
N TYR A 64 -6.00 -13.02 -2.50
CA TYR A 64 -5.14 -13.52 -1.41
C TYR A 64 -5.68 -13.14 -0.02
N LYS A 65 -6.22 -11.93 0.16
CA LYS A 65 -6.83 -11.52 1.43
C LYS A 65 -8.05 -12.38 1.80
N THR A 66 -8.86 -12.77 0.82
CA THR A 66 -10.07 -13.58 1.04
C THR A 66 -9.77 -15.05 1.25
N PHE A 67 -8.89 -15.63 0.42
CA PHE A 67 -8.70 -17.08 0.34
C PHE A 67 -7.33 -17.57 0.83
N GLY A 68 -6.43 -16.65 1.19
CA GLY A 68 -5.03 -16.96 1.48
C GLY A 68 -4.27 -17.50 0.27
N ASN A 69 -3.07 -18.04 0.52
CA ASN A 69 -2.31 -18.78 -0.49
C ASN A 69 -2.77 -20.24 -0.55
N THR A 70 -3.93 -20.47 -1.18
CA THR A 70 -4.58 -21.79 -1.30
C THR A 70 -4.70 -22.22 -2.76
N LYS A 71 -4.99 -23.51 -2.98
CA LYS A 71 -5.27 -24.03 -4.34
C LYS A 71 -6.45 -23.29 -5.01
N GLN A 72 -7.47 -22.94 -4.23
CA GLN A 72 -8.62 -22.16 -4.69
C GLN A 72 -8.20 -20.76 -5.16
N ALA A 73 -7.37 -20.06 -4.39
CA ALA A 73 -6.83 -18.76 -4.79
C ALA A 73 -6.06 -18.89 -6.12
N ASN A 74 -5.17 -19.87 -6.24
CA ASN A 74 -4.39 -20.10 -7.46
C ASN A 74 -5.28 -20.37 -8.68
N GLN A 75 -6.36 -21.14 -8.53
CA GLN A 75 -7.31 -21.38 -9.60
C GLN A 75 -8.03 -20.09 -10.04
N ILE A 76 -8.47 -19.26 -9.09
CA ILE A 76 -9.10 -17.96 -9.38
C ILE A 76 -8.12 -17.05 -10.12
N LEU A 77 -6.87 -16.95 -9.64
CA LEU A 77 -5.83 -16.12 -10.24
C LEU A 77 -5.46 -16.57 -11.65
N ASN A 78 -5.44 -17.88 -11.91
CA ASN A 78 -5.25 -18.43 -13.25
C ASN A 78 -6.42 -18.08 -14.18
N ASN A 79 -7.67 -18.19 -13.70
CA ASN A 79 -8.86 -17.81 -14.46
C ASN A 79 -8.90 -16.31 -14.77
N MET A 80 -8.35 -15.47 -13.88
CA MET A 80 -8.16 -14.03 -14.10
C MET A 80 -7.08 -13.72 -15.12
N ARG A 81 -6.32 -14.71 -15.60
CA ARG A 81 -5.14 -14.56 -16.46
C ARG A 81 -4.12 -13.58 -15.85
N ALA A 82 -3.98 -13.61 -14.53
CA ALA A 82 -3.01 -12.78 -13.82
C ALA A 82 -1.57 -13.16 -14.23
N SER A 83 -0.72 -12.18 -14.50
CA SER A 83 0.70 -12.43 -14.74
C SER A 83 1.41 -12.90 -13.47
N GLU A 84 2.46 -13.69 -13.62
CA GLU A 84 3.25 -14.18 -12.48
C GLU A 84 3.89 -13.03 -11.69
N GLU A 85 4.31 -11.97 -12.37
CA GLU A 85 4.84 -10.75 -11.73
C GLU A 85 3.80 -10.09 -10.82
N ALA A 86 2.56 -9.92 -11.31
CA ALA A 86 1.49 -9.32 -10.54
C ALA A 86 1.05 -10.23 -9.36
N LYS A 87 1.06 -11.57 -9.57
CA LYS A 87 0.83 -12.54 -8.50
C LYS A 87 1.89 -12.43 -7.41
N LEU A 88 3.17 -12.40 -7.78
CA LEU A 88 4.29 -12.31 -6.84
C LEU A 88 4.23 -11.02 -6.02
N LYS A 89 4.06 -9.88 -6.69
CA LYS A 89 4.00 -8.58 -6.01
C LYS A 89 2.83 -8.50 -5.02
N ALA A 90 1.63 -8.93 -5.43
CA ALA A 90 0.48 -8.96 -4.56
C ALA A 90 0.64 -9.99 -3.42
N PHE A 91 1.28 -11.12 -3.67
CA PHE A 91 1.57 -12.14 -2.67
C PHE A 91 2.51 -11.62 -1.58
N GLU A 92 3.60 -10.94 -1.95
CA GLU A 92 4.53 -10.34 -0.98
C GLU A 92 3.84 -9.26 -0.13
N VAL A 93 3.00 -8.43 -0.75
CA VAL A 93 2.16 -7.45 -0.02
C VAL A 93 1.18 -8.14 0.92
N TRP A 94 0.54 -9.24 0.50
CA TRP A 94 -0.35 -9.99 1.39
C TRP A 94 0.41 -10.60 2.56
N LYS A 95 1.52 -11.29 2.29
CA LYS A 95 2.35 -12.00 3.27
C LYS A 95 2.85 -11.08 4.37
N ARG A 96 3.41 -9.92 4.02
CA ARG A 96 3.92 -8.94 5.01
C ARG A 96 2.83 -8.26 5.85
N ASN A 97 1.55 -8.40 5.46
CA ASN A 97 0.39 -7.80 6.12
C ASN A 97 -0.57 -8.81 6.73
N LYS A 98 -0.19 -10.08 6.72
CA LYS A 98 -0.94 -11.13 7.39
C LYS A 98 -0.78 -10.94 8.90
N LYS A 99 -1.87 -10.53 9.56
CA LYS A 99 -1.98 -10.55 11.02
C LYS A 99 -2.45 -11.91 11.49
#